data_AF-A0A651ELN0-F1
#
_entry.id   AF-A0A651ELN0-F1
#
_cell.length_a   1.000
_cell.length_b   1.000
_cell.length_c   1.000
_cell.angle_alpha   90.00
_cell.angle_beta   90.00
_cell.angle_gamma   90.00
#
_symmetry.space_group_name_H-M   'P 1'
#
loop_
_entity.id
_entity.type
_entity.pdbx_description
1 polymer ?
#
loop_
_entity_poly.entity_id
_entity_poly.type
_entity_poly.pdbx_seq_one_letter_code
_entity_poly.pdbx_strand_id
1 'polypeptide(L)'
;MCTLSWTSSPERAEYELFFNRDELRTRKPARPPELATTDGVRYAAPTDRDRGGSWIGVNQYGVTHCLLNTYEADTVTVAPDEARSRGELVRLVQASRSPEHTGRIIESCPLQRYPPFMIVGLYWNSGRSVCEAVSFHWNGNKLTTREGVQPPVTTSSYLPARVREWRQDAFRRLTRDGTRATSRQLWKFHTLTDRQQPARGVCMSRSDAGTVSCTRVLSREDGAVFMGYFDGPPCRAKEAPSFDRFTDAGLRPTRPLNVAQAFCERAPSVAAKLPRPVFSLLRLVLLEKRINRLVRMASDLTPLEFCERALDYLEISTVVQGRRFLSDMARPVVAANHPTGGIEGLVLMREILLAHGDVAVPANDLLARVPSLAPLVVPVDRYRGNAAVATRYAELYAGDRPVLIFPAGRTARKKAGVLRDFPWAKSFVTHARRHDRRIVPAWVSGENSRQFNTIYAIRHALSIDLNLEMFLLARELFRRRGSEVRVIFNRPVDPGTDDAGSADLHLRADSRRALALQALVESLRRQGGVTYED
;
A
#
# COMPACT_ATOMS: atom_id res chain seq x y z
N MET A 1 -22.97 18.97 -17.51
CA MET A 1 -21.73 19.75 -17.78
C MET A 1 -20.96 19.81 -16.46
N CYS A 2 -19.63 19.89 -16.46
CA CYS A 2 -18.89 19.87 -15.19
C CYS A 2 -17.63 20.76 -15.28
N THR A 3 -17.20 21.28 -14.13
CA THR A 3 -15.92 21.98 -14.00
C THR A 3 -15.13 21.41 -12.83
N LEU A 4 -13.87 21.07 -13.07
CA LEU A 4 -12.90 20.58 -12.10
C LEU A 4 -11.72 21.56 -12.04
N SER A 5 -11.30 21.92 -10.83
CA SER A 5 -10.02 22.59 -10.59
C SER A 5 -9.37 22.08 -9.32
N TRP A 6 -8.05 22.16 -9.24
CA TRP A 6 -7.30 21.72 -8.07
C TRP A 6 -6.02 22.54 -7.87
N THR A 7 -5.45 22.39 -6.69
CA THR A 7 -4.14 22.91 -6.32
C THR A 7 -3.42 21.90 -5.44
N SER A 8 -2.09 21.98 -5.43
CA SER A 8 -1.24 21.17 -4.54
C SER A 8 -0.29 22.09 -3.79
N SER A 9 -0.12 21.83 -2.50
CA SER A 9 0.86 22.52 -1.64
C SER A 9 1.96 21.52 -1.27
N PRO A 10 3.15 21.59 -1.91
CA PRO A 10 4.27 20.74 -1.56
C PRO A 10 4.72 20.91 -0.09
N GLU A 11 4.67 22.14 0.43
CA GLU A 11 5.03 22.47 1.81
C GLU A 11 4.14 21.79 2.84
N ARG A 12 2.83 21.72 2.55
CA ARG A 12 1.84 21.06 3.42
C ARG A 12 1.59 19.60 3.05
N ALA A 13 2.24 19.12 1.99
CA ALA A 13 2.04 17.79 1.42
C ALA A 13 0.55 17.46 1.25
N GLU A 14 -0.22 18.39 0.68
CA GLU A 14 -1.67 18.26 0.49
C GLU A 14 -2.08 18.68 -0.92
N TYR A 15 -3.14 18.07 -1.45
CA TYR A 15 -3.85 18.59 -2.61
C TYR A 15 -5.30 18.87 -2.23
N GLU A 16 -5.85 19.88 -2.90
CA GLU A 16 -7.23 20.29 -2.73
C GLU A 16 -7.88 20.51 -4.08
N LEU A 17 -9.10 20.02 -4.26
CA LEU A 17 -9.86 20.17 -5.50
C LEU A 17 -11.30 20.60 -5.25
N PHE A 18 -11.86 21.23 -6.27
CA PHE A 18 -13.25 21.64 -6.34
C PHE A 18 -13.88 21.09 -7.62
N PHE A 19 -15.11 20.61 -7.50
CA PHE A 19 -15.86 20.04 -8.61
C PHE A 19 -17.30 20.55 -8.61
N ASN A 20 -17.67 21.31 -9.66
CA ASN A 20 -19.05 21.69 -9.91
C ASN A 20 -19.73 20.64 -10.78
N ARG A 21 -20.89 20.17 -10.34
CA ARG A 21 -21.79 19.36 -11.15
C ARG A 21 -22.89 20.24 -11.72
N ASP A 22 -22.99 20.29 -13.04
CA ASP A 22 -24.10 20.91 -13.75
C ASP A 22 -25.03 19.83 -14.31
N GLU A 23 -26.31 19.94 -13.98
CA GLU A 23 -27.32 18.92 -14.25
C GLU A 23 -28.67 19.53 -14.68
N LEU A 24 -29.50 18.74 -15.35
CA LEU A 24 -30.87 19.12 -15.69
C LEU A 24 -31.71 19.34 -14.42
N ARG A 25 -32.56 20.37 -14.43
CA ARG A 25 -33.45 20.71 -13.30
C ARG A 25 -34.51 19.65 -13.03
N THR A 26 -34.79 18.78 -14.00
CA THR A 26 -35.76 17.68 -13.89
C THR A 26 -35.20 16.45 -13.18
N ARG A 27 -33.89 16.36 -12.98
CA ARG A 27 -33.23 15.21 -12.34
C ARG A 27 -33.47 15.24 -10.83
N LYS A 28 -33.53 14.06 -10.22
CA LYS A 28 -33.67 13.99 -8.76
C LYS A 28 -32.44 14.59 -8.06
N PRO A 29 -32.63 15.31 -6.94
CA PRO A 29 -31.51 15.76 -6.11
C PRO A 29 -30.59 14.59 -5.76
N ALA A 30 -29.29 14.84 -5.77
CA ALA A 30 -28.30 13.85 -5.39
C ALA A 30 -28.41 13.49 -3.91
N ARG A 31 -27.91 12.30 -3.53
CA ARG A 31 -27.56 12.06 -2.14
C ARG A 31 -26.18 12.66 -1.84
N PRO A 32 -25.99 13.28 -0.66
CA PRO A 32 -24.68 13.76 -0.23
C PRO A 32 -23.69 12.59 -0.15
N PRO A 33 -22.37 12.88 -0.02
CA PRO A 33 -21.37 11.83 0.09
C PRO A 33 -21.70 10.83 1.19
N GLU A 34 -21.57 9.55 0.86
CA GLU A 34 -21.70 8.42 1.78
C GLU A 34 -20.43 7.55 1.64
N LEU A 35 -20.08 6.84 2.71
CA LEU A 35 -19.01 5.84 2.65
C LEU A 35 -19.50 4.59 1.93
N ALA A 36 -18.70 4.09 1.00
CA ALA A 36 -18.94 2.87 0.26
C ALA A 36 -17.64 2.08 0.14
N THR A 37 -17.73 0.84 -0.34
CA THR A 37 -16.58 -0.05 -0.58
C THR A 37 -16.68 -0.66 -1.97
N THR A 38 -15.57 -0.67 -2.71
CA THR A 38 -15.40 -1.39 -3.98
C THR A 38 -14.11 -2.19 -3.85
N ASP A 39 -14.15 -3.50 -4.10
CA ASP A 39 -12.98 -4.39 -4.02
C ASP A 39 -12.15 -4.24 -2.72
N GLY A 40 -12.85 -4.14 -1.58
CA GLY A 40 -12.23 -3.95 -0.27
C GLY A 40 -11.65 -2.54 -0.01
N VAL A 41 -11.78 -1.62 -0.96
CA VAL A 41 -11.34 -0.23 -0.84
C VAL A 41 -12.49 0.66 -0.42
N ARG A 42 -12.36 1.30 0.75
CA ARG A 42 -13.34 2.31 1.18
C ARG A 42 -13.16 3.62 0.42
N TYR A 43 -14.27 4.27 0.11
CA TYR A 43 -14.29 5.59 -0.52
C TYR A 43 -15.51 6.39 -0.08
N ALA A 44 -15.44 7.72 -0.24
CA ALA A 44 -16.57 8.61 -0.10
C ALA A 44 -16.99 9.14 -1.47
N ALA A 45 -18.28 9.08 -1.78
CA ALA A 45 -18.82 9.62 -3.01
C ALA A 45 -20.29 10.03 -2.83
N PRO A 46 -20.74 11.17 -3.39
CA PRO A 46 -22.16 11.45 -3.54
C PRO A 46 -22.80 10.49 -4.55
N THR A 47 -24.12 10.39 -4.54
CA THR A 47 -24.83 9.41 -5.40
C THR A 47 -25.91 10.08 -6.25
N ASP A 48 -25.92 9.77 -7.54
CA ASP A 48 -27.00 10.10 -8.45
C ASP A 48 -28.21 9.21 -8.18
N ARG A 49 -29.35 9.79 -7.82
CA ARG A 49 -30.56 9.01 -7.44
C ARG A 49 -31.32 8.40 -8.62
N ASP A 50 -31.04 8.84 -9.85
CA ASP A 50 -31.72 8.34 -11.04
C ASP A 50 -30.96 7.18 -11.68
N ARG A 51 -29.62 7.18 -11.59
CA ARG A 51 -28.75 6.21 -12.26
C ARG A 51 -27.86 5.41 -11.30
N GLY A 52 -27.86 5.71 -10.01
CA GLY A 52 -27.10 4.98 -8.97
C GLY A 52 -25.57 5.17 -8.99
N GLY A 53 -25.02 5.87 -9.98
CA GLY A 53 -23.58 6.15 -10.10
C GLY A 53 -23.12 7.38 -9.31
N SER A 54 -21.84 7.73 -9.45
CA SER A 54 -21.29 9.01 -8.96
C SER A 54 -20.58 9.79 -10.07
N TRP A 55 -20.40 11.10 -9.89
CA TRP A 55 -19.55 11.93 -10.75
C TRP A 55 -18.19 12.25 -10.11
N ILE A 56 -18.03 11.95 -8.82
CA ILE A 56 -16.81 12.18 -8.06
C ILE A 56 -16.68 11.14 -6.94
N GLY A 57 -15.47 10.66 -6.68
CA GLY A 57 -15.19 9.83 -5.52
C GLY A 57 -13.76 10.03 -5.05
N VAL A 58 -13.55 9.97 -3.73
CA VAL A 58 -12.23 9.93 -3.12
C VAL A 58 -12.08 8.69 -2.25
N ASN A 59 -11.03 7.92 -2.48
CA ASN A 59 -10.82 6.66 -1.77
C ASN A 59 -9.88 6.79 -0.57
N GLN A 60 -9.75 5.71 0.21
CA GLN A 60 -8.93 5.65 1.41
C GLN A 60 -7.42 5.78 1.14
N TYR A 61 -6.98 5.90 -0.11
CA TYR A 61 -5.59 6.18 -0.48
C TYR A 61 -5.35 7.65 -0.83
N GLY A 62 -6.40 8.48 -0.75
CA GLY A 62 -6.34 9.84 -1.20
C GLY A 62 -6.24 9.97 -2.71
N VAL A 63 -6.77 8.99 -3.47
CA VAL A 63 -6.95 9.14 -4.92
C VAL A 63 -8.36 9.65 -5.18
N THR A 64 -8.48 10.72 -5.98
CA THR A 64 -9.78 11.27 -6.37
C THR A 64 -10.03 11.06 -7.85
N HIS A 65 -11.20 10.54 -8.23
CA HIS A 65 -11.64 10.42 -9.62
C HIS A 65 -12.83 11.32 -9.88
N CYS A 66 -12.77 12.10 -10.95
CA CYS A 66 -13.80 13.05 -11.36
C CYS A 66 -14.26 12.74 -12.78
N LEU A 67 -15.56 12.57 -12.99
CA LEU A 67 -16.16 12.31 -14.29
C LEU A 67 -16.64 13.59 -14.97
N LEU A 68 -16.17 13.80 -16.19
CA LEU A 68 -16.66 14.83 -17.09
C LEU A 68 -17.25 14.18 -18.35
N ASN A 69 -18.45 14.60 -18.72
CA ASN A 69 -19.08 14.17 -19.98
C ASN A 69 -18.36 14.81 -21.16
N THR A 70 -18.19 14.08 -22.27
CA THR A 70 -17.66 14.63 -23.52
C THR A 70 -18.77 14.78 -24.54
N TYR A 71 -18.65 15.79 -25.41
CA TYR A 71 -19.71 16.22 -26.34
C TYR A 71 -19.13 16.55 -27.72
N GLU A 72 -18.13 15.77 -28.17
CA GLU A 72 -17.48 15.96 -29.47
C GLU A 72 -18.42 15.51 -30.61
N ALA A 73 -18.30 16.14 -31.79
CA ALA A 73 -19.27 16.01 -32.88
C ALA A 73 -19.38 14.59 -33.48
N ASP A 74 -18.30 13.80 -33.40
CA ASP A 74 -18.22 12.44 -34.00
C ASP A 74 -18.49 11.31 -32.99
N THR A 75 -19.23 11.61 -31.91
CA THR A 75 -19.43 10.64 -30.83
C THR A 75 -20.45 9.55 -31.25
N VAL A 76 -19.96 8.32 -31.35
CA VAL A 76 -20.80 7.12 -31.58
C VAL A 76 -21.85 7.05 -30.47
N THR A 77 -23.11 7.11 -30.86
CA THR A 77 -24.26 7.10 -29.94
C THR A 77 -24.61 5.65 -29.62
N VAL A 78 -24.39 5.25 -28.37
CA VAL A 78 -25.00 4.03 -27.83
C VAL A 78 -26.50 4.28 -27.73
N ALA A 79 -27.32 3.33 -28.17
CA ALA A 79 -28.76 3.44 -28.04
C ALA A 79 -29.15 3.70 -26.56
N PRO A 80 -30.07 4.64 -26.26
CA PRO A 80 -30.32 5.09 -24.88
C PRO A 80 -30.77 4.00 -23.89
N ASP A 81 -31.38 2.94 -24.41
CA ASP A 81 -31.86 1.74 -23.72
C ASP A 81 -30.73 0.74 -23.40
N GLU A 82 -29.65 0.73 -24.18
CA GLU A 82 -28.50 -0.16 -23.98
C GLU A 82 -27.35 0.49 -23.19
N ALA A 83 -27.39 1.83 -23.06
CA ALA A 83 -26.33 2.65 -22.48
C ALA A 83 -26.21 2.51 -20.95
N ARG A 84 -25.01 2.18 -20.48
CA ARG A 84 -24.66 2.15 -19.05
C ARG A 84 -24.34 3.54 -18.51
N SER A 85 -24.55 3.72 -17.21
CA SER A 85 -24.22 4.98 -16.55
C SER A 85 -22.70 5.12 -16.41
N ARG A 86 -22.13 6.20 -16.97
CA ARG A 86 -20.71 6.56 -16.76
C ARG A 86 -20.35 6.69 -15.27
N GLY A 87 -21.33 7.00 -14.42
CA GLY A 87 -21.10 7.10 -12.99
C GLY A 87 -20.86 5.76 -12.29
N GLU A 88 -21.14 4.64 -12.95
CA GLU A 88 -20.71 3.31 -12.49
C GLU A 88 -19.19 3.18 -12.55
N LEU A 89 -18.56 3.68 -13.62
CA LEU A 89 -17.10 3.67 -13.78
C LEU A 89 -16.42 4.42 -12.65
N VAL A 90 -16.96 5.58 -12.22
CA VAL A 90 -16.40 6.35 -11.10
C VAL A 90 -16.33 5.54 -9.82
N ARG A 91 -17.34 4.69 -9.56
CA ARG A 91 -17.38 3.81 -8.39
C ARG A 91 -16.44 2.62 -8.51
N LEU A 92 -16.29 2.06 -9.71
CA LEU A 92 -15.37 0.95 -10.00
C LEU A 92 -13.92 1.40 -9.81
N VAL A 93 -13.55 2.55 -10.39
CA VAL A 93 -12.16 3.05 -10.29
C VAL A 93 -11.77 3.47 -8.88
N GLN A 94 -12.69 3.54 -7.91
CA GLN A 94 -12.33 3.77 -6.50
C GLN A 94 -11.45 2.66 -5.92
N ALA A 95 -11.44 1.46 -6.51
CA ALA A 95 -10.50 0.40 -6.14
C ALA A 95 -9.03 0.75 -6.47
N SER A 96 -8.79 1.75 -7.32
CA SER A 96 -7.46 2.08 -7.83
C SER A 96 -6.61 2.94 -6.89
N ARG A 97 -5.30 2.69 -6.91
CA ARG A 97 -4.28 3.48 -6.20
C ARG A 97 -3.33 4.24 -7.12
N SER A 98 -3.34 3.90 -8.41
CA SER A 98 -2.42 4.44 -9.41
C SER A 98 -3.12 4.71 -10.74
N PRO A 99 -2.52 5.54 -11.62
CA PRO A 99 -3.01 5.75 -12.97
C PRO A 99 -3.11 4.43 -13.76
N GLU A 100 -2.13 3.55 -13.65
CA GLU A 100 -2.09 2.27 -14.38
C GLU A 100 -3.20 1.34 -13.93
N HIS A 101 -3.45 1.26 -12.61
CA HIS A 101 -4.55 0.46 -12.08
C HIS A 101 -5.91 1.03 -12.53
N THR A 102 -6.07 2.35 -12.53
CA THR A 102 -7.28 3.01 -13.06
C THR A 102 -7.50 2.66 -14.54
N GLY A 103 -6.44 2.74 -15.36
CA GLY A 103 -6.48 2.37 -16.77
C GLY A 103 -6.98 0.94 -16.97
N ARG A 104 -6.39 -0.03 -16.26
CA ARG A 104 -6.81 -1.45 -16.35
C ARG A 104 -8.26 -1.69 -15.96
N ILE A 105 -8.77 -1.01 -14.92
CA ILE A 105 -10.19 -1.12 -14.52
C ILE A 105 -11.11 -0.57 -15.61
N ILE A 106 -10.73 0.54 -16.23
CA ILE A 106 -11.53 1.13 -17.32
C ILE A 106 -11.48 0.22 -18.56
N GLU A 107 -10.30 -0.28 -18.92
CA GLU A 107 -10.10 -1.16 -20.08
C GLU A 107 -10.79 -2.52 -19.94
N SER A 108 -10.97 -3.04 -18.71
CA SER A 108 -11.70 -4.28 -18.47
C SER A 108 -13.23 -4.12 -18.59
N CYS A 109 -13.73 -2.89 -18.65
CA CYS A 109 -15.15 -2.61 -18.83
C CYS A 109 -15.55 -2.67 -20.32
N PRO A 110 -16.81 -3.02 -20.64
CA PRO A 110 -17.34 -2.95 -22.01
C PRO A 110 -17.57 -1.49 -22.42
N LEU A 111 -16.50 -0.77 -22.79
CA LEU A 111 -16.50 0.68 -23.04
C LEU A 111 -17.49 1.13 -24.12
N GLN A 112 -17.79 0.26 -25.07
CA GLN A 112 -18.77 0.48 -26.14
C GLN A 112 -20.20 0.66 -25.60
N ARG A 113 -20.48 0.24 -24.36
CA ARG A 113 -21.77 0.48 -23.70
C ARG A 113 -21.86 1.81 -22.96
N TYR A 114 -20.78 2.58 -22.91
CA TYR A 114 -20.74 3.86 -22.24
C TYR A 114 -20.69 5.00 -23.27
N PRO A 115 -21.55 6.02 -23.12
CA PRO A 115 -21.38 7.25 -23.87
C PRO A 115 -19.99 7.86 -23.59
N PRO A 116 -19.43 8.64 -24.54
CA PRO A 116 -18.11 9.24 -24.39
C PRO A 116 -17.93 10.01 -23.07
N PHE A 117 -16.73 9.89 -22.50
CA PHE A 117 -16.41 10.42 -21.18
C PHE A 117 -14.93 10.71 -21.00
N MET A 118 -14.65 11.58 -20.03
CA MET A 118 -13.32 11.81 -19.49
C MET A 118 -13.35 11.59 -17.98
N ILE A 119 -12.53 10.68 -17.46
CA ILE A 119 -12.26 10.57 -16.03
C ILE A 119 -10.91 11.21 -15.77
N VAL A 120 -10.86 12.19 -14.86
CA VAL A 120 -9.61 12.78 -14.38
C VAL A 120 -9.34 12.22 -12.99
N GLY A 121 -8.22 11.51 -12.84
CA GLY A 121 -7.72 11.00 -11.58
C GLY A 121 -6.60 11.87 -11.02
N LEU A 122 -6.63 12.12 -9.71
CA LEU A 122 -5.59 12.82 -8.96
C LEU A 122 -4.87 11.81 -8.05
N TYR A 123 -3.58 11.61 -8.28
CA TYR A 123 -2.75 10.58 -7.65
C TYR A 123 -1.56 11.16 -6.89
N TRP A 124 -1.16 10.52 -5.80
CA TRP A 124 0.05 10.87 -5.08
C TRP A 124 1.31 10.40 -5.81
N ASN A 125 2.16 11.33 -6.26
CA ASN A 125 3.45 10.98 -6.82
C ASN A 125 4.49 10.74 -5.68
N SER A 126 4.84 9.47 -5.53
CA SER A 126 5.68 8.89 -4.46
C SER A 126 7.13 9.41 -4.33
N GLY A 127 7.49 10.47 -5.08
CA GLY A 127 8.80 11.13 -5.04
C GLY A 127 8.81 12.66 -4.90
N ARG A 128 7.66 13.35 -5.00
CA ARG A 128 7.63 14.84 -5.08
C ARG A 128 6.66 15.54 -4.13
N SER A 129 5.88 14.83 -3.31
CA SER A 129 4.79 15.42 -2.49
C SER A 129 3.86 16.32 -3.33
N VAL A 130 3.66 15.96 -4.60
CA VAL A 130 2.82 16.66 -5.57
C VAL A 130 1.82 15.66 -6.14
N CYS A 131 0.60 16.15 -6.36
CA CYS A 131 -0.44 15.38 -7.02
C CYS A 131 -0.21 15.37 -8.54
N GLU A 132 -0.22 14.19 -9.13
CA GLU A 132 -0.23 14.00 -10.57
C GLU A 132 -1.67 13.84 -11.05
N ALA A 133 -2.06 14.61 -12.06
CA ALA A 133 -3.37 14.52 -12.67
C ALA A 133 -3.27 13.77 -14.01
N VAL A 134 -4.03 12.67 -14.13
CA VAL A 134 -4.08 11.85 -15.33
C VAL A 134 -5.51 11.78 -15.83
N SER A 135 -5.71 11.99 -17.14
CA SER A 135 -7.01 11.85 -17.79
C SER A 135 -7.10 10.54 -18.57
N PHE A 136 -8.25 9.89 -18.46
CA PHE A 136 -8.67 8.72 -19.23
C PHE A 136 -9.86 9.16 -20.08
N HIS A 137 -9.64 9.35 -21.37
CA HIS A 137 -10.62 9.89 -22.31
C HIS A 137 -11.08 8.81 -23.28
N TRP A 138 -12.34 8.40 -23.14
CA TRP A 138 -13.05 7.55 -24.08
C TRP A 138 -13.87 8.42 -25.04
N ASN A 139 -13.51 8.40 -26.32
CA ASN A 139 -14.21 9.18 -27.35
C ASN A 139 -15.36 8.42 -28.04
N GLY A 140 -15.66 7.19 -27.61
CA GLY A 140 -16.63 6.30 -28.25
C GLY A 140 -16.01 5.20 -29.12
N ASN A 141 -14.72 5.32 -29.43
CA ASN A 141 -13.98 4.33 -30.22
C ASN A 141 -12.67 3.90 -29.54
N LYS A 142 -11.93 4.86 -28.98
CA LYS A 142 -10.62 4.63 -28.38
C LYS A 142 -10.52 5.28 -27.00
N LEU A 143 -9.93 4.53 -26.06
CA LEU A 143 -9.49 5.07 -24.78
C LEU A 143 -8.10 5.68 -24.96
N THR A 144 -7.92 6.91 -24.51
CA THR A 144 -6.64 7.62 -24.54
C THR A 144 -6.30 8.11 -23.15
N THR A 145 -5.04 7.94 -22.76
CA THR A 145 -4.52 8.39 -21.46
C THR A 145 -3.60 9.58 -21.66
N ARG A 146 -3.74 10.62 -20.85
CA ARG A 146 -2.83 11.77 -20.84
C ARG A 146 -2.45 12.14 -19.41
N GLU A 147 -1.15 12.15 -19.15
CA GLU A 147 -0.55 12.64 -17.90
C GLU A 147 -0.37 14.16 -17.93
N GLY A 148 -0.07 14.75 -16.77
CA GLY A 148 0.25 16.17 -16.67
C GLY A 148 -0.90 17.11 -17.01
N VAL A 149 -2.15 16.65 -16.83
CA VAL A 149 -3.35 17.47 -17.06
C VAL A 149 -3.28 18.71 -16.17
N GLN A 150 -3.68 19.88 -16.68
CA GLN A 150 -3.64 21.14 -15.94
C GLN A 150 -5.06 21.63 -15.60
N PRO A 151 -5.27 22.26 -14.43
CA PRO A 151 -6.55 22.88 -14.10
C PRO A 151 -6.72 24.23 -14.85
N PRO A 152 -7.97 24.65 -15.13
CA PRO A 152 -9.20 23.92 -14.89
C PRO A 152 -9.53 22.96 -16.04
N VAL A 153 -10.19 21.86 -15.73
CA VAL A 153 -10.79 20.95 -16.72
C VAL A 153 -12.29 21.21 -16.76
N THR A 154 -12.82 21.53 -17.94
CA THR A 154 -14.24 21.86 -18.11
C THR A 154 -14.84 21.21 -19.36
N THR A 155 -16.10 20.80 -19.26
CA THR A 155 -16.88 20.27 -20.39
C THR A 155 -18.26 20.90 -20.44
N SER A 156 -18.79 21.06 -21.65
CA SER A 156 -20.09 21.72 -21.89
C SER A 156 -20.78 21.10 -23.10
N SER A 157 -22.10 20.90 -23.03
CA SER A 157 -22.95 20.61 -24.19
C SER A 157 -23.44 21.87 -24.89
N TYR A 158 -23.27 23.04 -24.27
CA TYR A 158 -23.63 24.34 -24.82
C TYR A 158 -22.38 25.09 -25.28
N LEU A 159 -22.26 25.37 -26.59
CA LEU A 159 -21.12 26.08 -27.19
C LEU A 159 -19.76 25.65 -26.59
N PRO A 160 -19.35 24.37 -26.74
CA PRO A 160 -18.28 23.77 -25.95
C PRO A 160 -16.97 24.55 -25.98
N ALA A 161 -16.59 25.09 -27.14
CA ALA A 161 -15.39 25.90 -27.33
C ALA A 161 -15.47 27.23 -26.55
N ARG A 162 -16.57 27.98 -26.69
CA ARG A 162 -16.76 29.28 -26.03
C ARG A 162 -16.84 29.16 -24.51
N VAL A 163 -17.48 28.11 -23.99
CA VAL A 163 -17.53 27.86 -22.53
C VAL A 163 -16.14 27.51 -22.00
N ARG A 164 -15.40 26.67 -22.73
CA ARG A 164 -14.02 26.29 -22.35
C ARG A 164 -13.11 27.51 -22.31
N GLU A 165 -13.11 28.31 -23.37
CA GLU A 165 -12.32 29.54 -23.47
C GLU A 165 -12.64 30.52 -22.33
N TRP A 166 -13.94 30.79 -22.09
CA TRP A 166 -14.35 31.69 -21.03
C TRP A 166 -13.93 31.22 -19.64
N ARG A 167 -14.13 29.93 -19.31
CA ARG A 167 -13.76 29.36 -18.01
C ARG A 167 -12.23 29.30 -17.82
N GLN A 168 -11.47 29.01 -18.88
CA GLN A 168 -10.01 29.06 -18.85
C GLN A 168 -9.50 30.48 -18.62
N ASP A 169 -10.08 31.47 -19.30
CA ASP A 169 -9.70 32.87 -19.13
C ASP A 169 -10.04 33.38 -17.71
N ALA A 170 -11.23 33.04 -17.22
CA ALA A 170 -11.66 33.36 -15.86
C ALA A 170 -10.72 32.76 -14.80
N PHE A 171 -10.26 31.52 -15.00
CA PHE A 171 -9.27 30.90 -14.12
C PHE A 171 -7.93 31.64 -14.15
N ARG A 172 -7.38 31.91 -15.35
CA ARG A 172 -6.10 32.64 -15.50
C ARG A 172 -6.13 34.01 -14.83
N ARG A 173 -7.23 34.77 -14.95
CA ARG A 173 -7.40 36.08 -14.30
C ARG A 173 -7.36 35.99 -12.77
N LEU A 174 -7.86 34.89 -12.20
CA LEU A 174 -7.89 34.69 -10.75
C LEU A 174 -6.54 34.24 -10.18
N THR A 175 -5.71 33.54 -10.96
CA THR A 175 -4.51 32.85 -10.49
C THR A 175 -3.21 33.53 -10.91
N ARG A 176 -3.19 34.87 -11.08
CA ARG A 176 -2.06 35.72 -11.55
C ARG A 176 -0.71 34.98 -11.55
N ASP A 177 -0.17 34.78 -12.76
CA ASP A 177 0.98 33.93 -13.17
C ASP A 177 0.66 32.49 -13.61
N GLY A 178 -0.58 32.02 -13.49
CA GLY A 178 -1.04 30.79 -14.16
C GLY A 178 -0.38 29.49 -13.67
N THR A 179 0.46 29.55 -12.63
CA THR A 179 1.28 28.40 -12.21
C THR A 179 0.78 27.73 -10.94
N ARG A 180 0.14 28.42 -9.97
CA ARG A 180 -0.54 27.79 -8.80
C ARG A 180 -1.68 28.64 -8.21
N ALA A 181 -2.89 28.07 -8.15
CA ALA A 181 -4.04 28.67 -7.47
C ALA A 181 -4.04 28.38 -5.96
N THR A 182 -4.52 29.30 -5.13
CA THR A 182 -4.85 29.03 -3.72
C THR A 182 -6.25 28.43 -3.58
N SER A 183 -6.53 27.73 -2.49
CA SER A 183 -7.88 27.23 -2.14
C SER A 183 -8.96 28.31 -2.27
N ARG A 184 -8.68 29.53 -1.78
CA ARG A 184 -9.60 30.68 -1.87
C ARG A 184 -9.84 31.12 -3.31
N GLN A 185 -8.82 31.09 -4.16
CA GLN A 185 -8.97 31.39 -5.59
C GLN A 185 -9.79 30.31 -6.31
N LEU A 186 -9.59 29.02 -5.98
CA LEU A 186 -10.40 27.94 -6.54
C LEU A 186 -11.87 28.06 -6.12
N TRP A 187 -12.15 28.33 -4.84
CA TRP A 187 -13.51 28.57 -4.39
C TRP A 187 -14.14 29.76 -5.13
N LYS A 188 -13.42 30.89 -5.21
CA LYS A 188 -13.89 32.06 -5.97
C LYS A 188 -14.16 31.71 -7.44
N PHE A 189 -13.31 30.91 -8.08
CA PHE A 189 -13.51 30.44 -9.44
C PHE A 189 -14.81 29.65 -9.59
N HIS A 190 -15.08 28.71 -8.68
CA HIS A 190 -16.27 27.86 -8.71
C HIS A 190 -17.60 28.60 -8.45
N THR A 191 -17.55 29.82 -7.92
CA THR A 191 -18.71 30.69 -7.69
C THR A 191 -18.95 31.70 -8.83
N LEU A 192 -18.08 31.77 -9.85
CA LEU A 192 -18.20 32.76 -10.92
C LEU A 192 -19.44 32.53 -11.79
N THR A 193 -20.19 33.60 -12.02
CA THR A 193 -21.32 33.67 -12.96
C THR A 193 -20.96 34.61 -14.12
N ASP A 194 -21.55 34.38 -15.29
CA ASP A 194 -21.51 35.32 -16.41
C ASP A 194 -22.88 36.01 -16.51
N ARG A 195 -22.92 37.32 -16.23
CA ARG A 195 -24.18 38.10 -16.26
C ARG A 195 -24.77 38.23 -17.66
N GLN A 196 -23.93 38.24 -18.70
CA GLN A 196 -24.38 38.39 -20.09
C GLN A 196 -24.81 37.04 -20.67
N GLN A 197 -24.10 35.96 -20.34
CA GLN A 197 -24.45 34.61 -20.78
C GLN A 197 -24.34 33.61 -19.62
N PRO A 198 -25.39 33.50 -18.78
CA PRO A 198 -25.38 32.65 -17.57
C PRO A 198 -25.01 31.18 -17.82
N ALA A 199 -25.19 30.67 -19.03
CA ALA A 199 -24.80 29.33 -19.44
C ALA A 199 -23.26 29.10 -19.50
N ARG A 200 -22.45 30.16 -19.63
CA ARG A 200 -20.98 30.07 -19.72
C ARG A 200 -20.28 30.07 -18.36
N GLY A 201 -20.94 30.63 -17.33
CA GLY A 201 -20.41 30.74 -15.96
C GLY A 201 -19.91 29.40 -15.40
N VAL A 202 -19.05 29.43 -14.37
CA VAL A 202 -18.65 28.20 -13.67
C VAL A 202 -19.77 27.73 -12.74
N CYS A 203 -20.44 28.66 -12.06
CA CYS A 203 -21.77 28.49 -11.50
C CYS A 203 -22.80 28.84 -12.59
N MET A 204 -23.10 27.88 -13.47
CA MET A 204 -23.95 28.13 -14.64
C MET A 204 -25.44 28.04 -14.30
N SER A 205 -26.25 28.77 -15.08
CA SER A 205 -27.71 28.72 -14.99
C SER A 205 -28.33 28.82 -16.38
N ARG A 206 -29.27 27.92 -16.67
CA ARG A 206 -30.16 27.91 -17.83
C ARG A 206 -31.60 27.68 -17.36
N SER A 207 -32.55 27.82 -18.28
CA SER A 207 -33.95 27.47 -18.02
C SER A 207 -34.13 25.99 -17.68
N ASP A 208 -33.39 25.10 -18.34
CA ASP A 208 -33.50 23.64 -18.24
C ASP A 208 -32.43 22.98 -17.36
N ALA A 209 -31.28 23.64 -17.14
CA ALA A 209 -30.14 23.10 -16.40
C ALA A 209 -29.49 24.15 -15.48
N GLY A 210 -28.70 23.69 -14.51
CA GLY A 210 -27.94 24.57 -13.61
C GLY A 210 -26.83 23.83 -12.89
N THR A 211 -25.90 24.58 -12.29
CA THR A 211 -24.99 23.99 -11.29
C THR A 211 -25.80 23.61 -10.05
N VAL A 212 -25.82 22.32 -9.73
CA VAL A 212 -26.65 21.76 -8.65
C VAL A 212 -25.86 21.40 -7.40
N SER A 213 -24.53 21.25 -7.51
CA SER A 213 -23.70 20.99 -6.33
C SER A 213 -22.25 21.38 -6.56
N CYS A 214 -21.55 21.66 -5.46
CA CYS A 214 -20.10 21.81 -5.43
C CYS A 214 -19.51 20.81 -4.43
N THR A 215 -18.57 19.98 -4.88
CA THR A 215 -17.81 19.07 -4.02
C THR A 215 -16.39 19.59 -3.85
N ARG A 216 -15.89 19.55 -2.62
CA ARG A 216 -14.53 19.93 -2.24
C ARG A 216 -13.84 18.71 -1.66
N VAL A 217 -12.64 18.38 -2.13
CA VAL A 217 -11.83 17.30 -1.53
C VAL A 217 -10.50 17.86 -1.10
N LEU A 218 -10.07 17.49 0.11
CA LEU A 218 -8.72 17.70 0.62
C LEU A 218 -8.11 16.34 0.90
N SER A 219 -6.96 16.07 0.31
CA SER A 219 -6.16 14.89 0.61
C SER A 219 -4.79 15.33 1.07
N ARG A 220 -4.25 14.65 2.07
CA ARG A 220 -2.90 14.84 2.59
C ARG A 220 -2.04 13.60 2.40
N GLU A 221 -0.73 13.79 2.27
CA GLU A 221 0.25 12.71 2.15
C GLU A 221 0.33 11.85 3.43
N ASP A 222 -0.04 12.42 4.59
CA ASP A 222 -0.20 11.67 5.85
C ASP A 222 -1.41 10.72 5.86
N GLY A 223 -2.24 10.82 4.82
CA GLY A 223 -3.40 10.01 4.59
C GLY A 223 -4.71 10.56 5.11
N ALA A 224 -4.74 11.78 5.65
CA ALA A 224 -6.01 12.41 5.95
C ALA A 224 -6.75 12.75 4.64
N VAL A 225 -8.00 12.27 4.54
CA VAL A 225 -8.88 12.53 3.40
C VAL A 225 -10.17 13.16 3.92
N PHE A 226 -10.58 14.25 3.29
CA PHE A 226 -11.79 15.00 3.64
C PHE A 226 -12.59 15.30 2.38
N MET A 227 -13.90 15.12 2.45
CA MET A 227 -14.83 15.50 1.40
C MET A 227 -15.91 16.41 1.98
N GLY A 228 -16.00 17.63 1.44
CA GLY A 228 -17.06 18.58 1.69
C GLY A 228 -18.04 18.62 0.53
N TYR A 229 -19.32 18.80 0.83
CA TYR A 229 -20.38 18.81 -0.18
C TYR A 229 -21.37 19.94 0.08
N PHE A 230 -21.61 20.76 -0.94
CA PHE A 230 -22.65 21.77 -0.95
C PHE A 230 -23.74 21.38 -1.95
N ASP A 231 -24.95 21.16 -1.44
CA ASP A 231 -26.15 20.87 -2.21
C ASP A 231 -26.78 22.19 -2.65
N GLY A 232 -26.50 22.58 -3.89
CA GLY A 232 -26.95 23.83 -4.49
C GLY A 232 -25.91 24.52 -5.36
N PRO A 233 -26.30 25.62 -6.03
CA PRO A 233 -25.38 26.43 -6.82
C PRO A 233 -24.39 27.16 -5.90
N PRO A 234 -23.06 26.95 -6.06
CA PRO A 234 -22.05 27.51 -5.16
C PRO A 234 -22.04 29.04 -5.13
N CYS A 235 -22.50 29.70 -6.19
CA CYS A 235 -22.67 31.16 -6.22
C CYS A 235 -23.71 31.72 -5.23
N ARG A 236 -24.51 30.85 -4.57
CA ARG A 236 -25.40 31.22 -3.46
C ARG A 236 -24.83 30.86 -2.09
N ALA A 237 -23.71 30.15 -2.03
CA ALA A 237 -23.08 29.76 -0.77
C ALA A 237 -22.30 30.95 -0.19
N LYS A 238 -22.32 31.08 1.15
CA LYS A 238 -21.50 32.08 1.85
C LYS A 238 -20.03 31.68 1.90
N GLU A 239 -19.77 30.38 2.04
CA GLU A 239 -18.44 29.81 2.23
C GLU A 239 -18.28 28.54 1.40
N ALA A 240 -17.03 28.10 1.23
CA ALA A 240 -16.71 26.83 0.57
C ALA A 240 -17.33 25.65 1.35
N PRO A 241 -17.62 24.52 0.68
CA PRO A 241 -18.14 23.33 1.36
C PRO A 241 -17.27 22.96 2.57
N SER A 242 -17.90 22.83 3.74
CA SER A 242 -17.22 22.44 4.98
C SER A 242 -16.85 20.96 4.93
N PHE A 243 -15.83 20.57 5.70
CA PHE A 243 -15.33 19.19 5.76
C PHE A 243 -16.00 18.35 6.84
N ASP A 244 -17.18 18.76 7.32
CA ASP A 244 -17.74 18.39 8.62
C ASP A 244 -18.12 16.91 8.81
N ARG A 245 -17.75 15.97 7.92
CA ARG A 245 -18.28 14.60 7.99
C ARG A 245 -17.46 13.38 7.58
N PHE A 246 -16.12 13.39 7.45
CA PHE A 246 -15.39 12.16 7.06
C PHE A 246 -14.03 11.88 7.72
N THR A 247 -13.80 12.34 8.96
CA THR A 247 -12.51 12.12 9.67
C THR A 247 -12.49 10.95 10.62
N ASP A 248 -13.64 10.54 11.16
CA ASP A 248 -13.71 9.57 12.27
C ASP A 248 -14.09 8.15 11.84
N ALA A 249 -14.53 7.94 10.59
CA ALA A 249 -15.11 6.66 10.14
C ALA A 249 -14.32 5.90 9.04
N GLY A 250 -13.04 6.21 8.83
CA GLY A 250 -12.11 5.24 8.24
C GLY A 250 -11.66 5.39 6.78
N LEU A 251 -11.43 6.60 6.27
CA LEU A 251 -10.58 6.76 5.06
C LEU A 251 -9.13 7.07 5.46
N ARG A 252 -8.53 6.23 6.32
CA ARG A 252 -7.10 6.33 6.65
C ARG A 252 -6.32 5.37 5.75
N PRO A 253 -5.44 5.84 4.84
CA PRO A 253 -4.48 4.98 4.19
C PRO A 253 -3.51 4.42 5.21
N THR A 254 -2.81 3.39 4.76
CA THR A 254 -1.72 2.75 5.45
C THR A 254 -0.65 3.79 5.74
N ARG A 255 -0.61 4.27 7.00
CA ARG A 255 0.29 5.34 7.45
C ARG A 255 1.72 5.03 7.00
N PRO A 256 2.43 5.99 6.36
CA PRO A 256 3.86 5.81 6.12
C PRO A 256 4.55 5.50 7.46
N LEU A 257 5.49 4.56 7.44
CA LEU A 257 6.25 4.22 8.63
C LEU A 257 7.06 5.46 9.03
N ASN A 258 6.71 6.03 10.19
CA ASN A 258 7.42 7.15 10.78
C ASN A 258 8.42 6.62 11.79
N VAL A 259 9.69 6.74 11.44
CA VAL A 259 10.82 6.28 12.26
C VAL A 259 10.86 6.97 13.62
N ALA A 260 10.59 8.28 13.66
CA ALA A 260 10.61 9.03 14.90
C ALA A 260 9.49 8.57 15.84
N GLN A 261 8.30 8.33 15.29
CA GLN A 261 7.18 7.78 16.05
C GLN A 261 7.49 6.36 16.55
N ALA A 262 7.98 5.47 15.69
CA ALA A 262 8.34 4.11 16.07
C ALA A 262 9.45 4.06 17.14
N PHE A 263 10.40 5.00 17.09
CA PHE A 263 11.44 5.16 18.11
C PHE A 263 10.85 5.66 19.43
N CYS A 264 10.01 6.69 19.40
CA CYS A 264 9.32 7.22 20.59
C CYS A 264 8.43 6.17 21.25
N GLU A 265 7.72 5.35 20.47
CA GLU A 265 6.86 4.26 20.97
C GLU A 265 7.68 3.17 21.69
N ARG A 266 8.89 2.84 21.20
CA ARG A 266 9.71 1.76 21.76
C ARG A 266 10.70 2.18 22.84
N ALA A 267 11.13 3.44 22.84
CA ALA A 267 12.13 3.96 23.78
C ALA A 267 11.76 5.38 24.26
N PRO A 268 10.59 5.58 24.90
CA PRO A 268 10.08 6.90 25.25
C PRO A 268 11.02 7.69 26.19
N SER A 269 11.65 7.02 27.15
CA SER A 269 12.59 7.63 28.11
C SER A 269 13.88 8.15 27.45
N VAL A 270 14.30 7.53 26.34
CA VAL A 270 15.47 7.93 25.57
C VAL A 270 15.07 9.00 24.55
N ALA A 271 13.94 8.82 23.88
CA ALA A 271 13.40 9.76 22.90
C ALA A 271 13.18 11.16 23.49
N ALA A 272 12.71 11.25 24.74
CA ALA A 272 12.50 12.52 25.45
C ALA A 272 13.80 13.32 25.67
N LYS A 273 14.96 12.66 25.66
CA LYS A 273 16.28 13.28 25.91
C LYS A 273 17.04 13.61 24.62
N LEU A 274 16.55 13.17 23.45
CA LEU A 274 17.24 13.36 22.18
C LEU A 274 16.82 14.69 21.51
N PRO A 275 17.76 15.52 21.05
CA PRO A 275 17.43 16.75 20.36
C PRO A 275 16.89 16.48 18.94
N ARG A 276 16.05 17.38 18.41
CA ARG A 276 15.40 17.26 17.09
C ARG A 276 16.33 16.85 15.92
N PRO A 277 17.59 17.34 15.81
CA PRO A 277 18.51 16.93 14.74
C PRO A 277 18.83 15.43 14.74
N VAL A 278 18.79 14.77 15.90
CA VAL A 278 19.02 13.31 16.00
C VAL A 278 17.90 12.53 15.32
N PHE A 279 16.66 12.99 15.39
CA PHE A 279 15.55 12.36 14.67
C PHE A 279 15.69 12.49 13.15
N SER A 280 16.21 13.62 12.66
CA SER A 280 16.55 13.80 11.24
C SER A 280 17.67 12.83 10.81
N LEU A 281 18.68 12.62 11.66
CA LEU A 281 19.73 11.62 11.44
C LEU A 281 19.16 10.19 11.45
N LEU A 282 18.29 9.87 12.40
CA LEU A 282 17.63 8.56 12.49
C LEU A 282 16.80 8.25 11.24
N ARG A 283 16.03 9.21 10.70
CA ARG A 283 15.31 9.05 9.42
C ARG A 283 16.23 8.66 8.26
N LEU A 284 17.43 9.25 8.23
CA LEU A 284 18.44 9.02 7.18
C LEU A 284 19.13 7.66 7.37
N VAL A 285 19.51 7.32 8.60
CA VAL A 285 20.15 6.04 8.98
C VAL A 285 19.20 4.86 8.79
N LEU A 286 17.91 5.06 9.05
CA LEU A 286 16.86 4.05 8.95
C LEU A 286 16.27 3.91 7.55
N LEU A 287 16.78 4.68 6.59
CA LEU A 287 16.37 4.65 5.19
C LEU A 287 14.86 4.76 5.04
N GLU A 288 14.20 5.59 5.85
CA GLU A 288 12.74 5.73 5.93
C GLU A 288 12.12 5.91 4.54
N LYS A 289 12.74 6.74 3.69
CA LYS A 289 12.30 6.96 2.30
C LYS A 289 12.32 5.69 1.44
N ARG A 290 13.30 4.80 1.63
CA ARG A 290 13.41 3.54 0.88
C ARG A 290 12.45 2.47 1.42
N ILE A 291 12.27 2.39 2.74
CA ILE A 291 11.25 1.52 3.36
C ILE A 291 9.86 1.96 2.92
N ASN A 292 9.54 3.25 3.03
CA ASN A 292 8.26 3.76 2.60
C ASN A 292 8.06 3.61 1.09
N ARG A 293 9.14 3.55 0.29
CA ARG A 293 9.03 3.15 -1.13
C ARG A 293 8.61 1.69 -1.29
N LEU A 294 9.23 0.76 -0.56
CA LEU A 294 8.80 -0.65 -0.54
C LEU A 294 7.36 -0.83 -0.02
N VAL A 295 6.98 -0.12 1.05
CA VAL A 295 5.61 -0.16 1.60
C VAL A 295 4.58 0.45 0.65
N ARG A 296 4.94 1.52 -0.07
CA ARG A 296 4.09 2.08 -1.13
C ARG A 296 3.95 1.10 -2.30
N MET A 297 5.03 0.43 -2.70
CA MET A 297 4.99 -0.62 -3.72
C MET A 297 4.16 -1.84 -3.28
N ALA A 298 4.02 -2.07 -1.97
CA ALA A 298 3.25 -3.17 -1.40
C ALA A 298 1.72 -2.99 -1.53
N SER A 299 1.22 -1.76 -1.55
CA SER A 299 -0.19 -1.52 -1.19
C SER A 299 -1.23 -2.17 -2.13
N ASP A 300 -0.84 -2.61 -3.32
CA ASP A 300 -1.68 -3.30 -4.31
C ASP A 300 -1.29 -4.78 -4.56
N LEU A 301 -0.29 -5.29 -3.84
CA LEU A 301 0.25 -6.63 -4.06
C LEU A 301 -0.34 -7.63 -3.05
N THR A 302 -0.71 -8.81 -3.53
CA THR A 302 -0.91 -9.98 -2.67
C THR A 302 0.36 -10.26 -1.86
N PRO A 303 0.29 -11.00 -0.74
CA PRO A 303 1.47 -11.28 0.06
C PRO A 303 2.59 -11.97 -0.74
N LEU A 304 2.23 -12.83 -1.70
CA LEU A 304 3.18 -13.51 -2.59
C LEU A 304 3.85 -12.52 -3.55
N GLU A 305 3.06 -11.76 -4.30
CA GLU A 305 3.57 -10.76 -5.25
C GLU A 305 4.46 -9.71 -4.54
N PHE A 306 4.12 -9.36 -3.30
CA PHE A 306 4.96 -8.48 -2.50
C PHE A 306 6.31 -9.11 -2.17
N CYS A 307 6.33 -10.37 -1.75
CA CYS A 307 7.60 -11.06 -1.47
C CYS A 307 8.46 -11.17 -2.73
N GLU A 308 7.87 -11.54 -3.87
CA GLU A 308 8.57 -11.61 -5.16
C GLU A 308 9.11 -10.24 -5.57
N ARG A 309 8.26 -9.21 -5.60
CA ARG A 309 8.66 -7.86 -5.99
C ARG A 309 9.71 -7.26 -5.05
N ALA A 310 9.62 -7.54 -3.75
CA ALA A 310 10.60 -7.07 -2.78
C ALA A 310 11.97 -7.73 -3.01
N LEU A 311 11.99 -9.03 -3.33
CA LEU A 311 13.22 -9.76 -3.67
C LEU A 311 13.80 -9.29 -5.00
N ASP A 312 12.97 -9.04 -6.01
CA ASP A 312 13.38 -8.49 -7.31
C ASP A 312 13.98 -7.09 -7.16
N TYR A 313 13.32 -6.21 -6.39
CA TYR A 313 13.81 -4.87 -6.11
C TYR A 313 15.16 -4.88 -5.38
N LEU A 314 15.37 -5.88 -4.53
CA LEU A 314 16.64 -6.13 -3.86
C LEU A 314 17.62 -6.96 -4.73
N GLU A 315 17.27 -7.34 -5.95
CA GLU A 315 18.09 -8.18 -6.83
C GLU A 315 18.61 -9.44 -6.12
N ILE A 316 17.75 -10.08 -5.32
CA ILE A 316 18.12 -11.28 -4.55
C ILE A 316 17.86 -12.51 -5.40
N SER A 317 18.91 -13.26 -5.71
CA SER A 317 18.77 -14.60 -6.26
C SER A 317 18.60 -15.62 -5.13
N THR A 318 17.87 -16.70 -5.40
CA THR A 318 17.60 -17.73 -4.39
C THR A 318 17.90 -19.13 -4.91
N VAL A 319 18.60 -19.93 -4.10
CA VAL A 319 18.81 -21.36 -4.33
C VAL A 319 18.08 -22.12 -3.24
N VAL A 320 17.08 -22.91 -3.60
CA VAL A 320 16.20 -23.60 -2.64
C VAL A 320 16.31 -25.11 -2.81
N GLN A 321 16.56 -25.81 -1.71
CA GLN A 321 16.62 -27.27 -1.64
C GLN A 321 15.54 -27.81 -0.72
N GLY A 322 15.01 -29.01 -1.03
CA GLY A 322 14.03 -29.68 -0.18
C GLY A 322 12.60 -29.14 -0.27
N ARG A 323 12.22 -28.42 -1.34
CA ARG A 323 10.87 -27.85 -1.52
C ARG A 323 9.74 -28.87 -1.34
N ARG A 324 9.97 -30.14 -1.72
CA ARG A 324 9.02 -31.24 -1.52
C ARG A 324 8.53 -31.38 -0.08
N PHE A 325 9.42 -31.14 0.90
CA PHE A 325 9.07 -31.22 2.31
C PHE A 325 8.10 -30.13 2.77
N LEU A 326 7.84 -29.09 1.97
CA LEU A 326 6.73 -28.17 2.17
C LEU A 326 5.46 -28.73 1.55
N SER A 327 5.47 -29.03 0.24
CA SER A 327 4.29 -29.42 -0.54
C SER A 327 3.62 -30.71 -0.05
N ASP A 328 4.37 -31.63 0.55
CA ASP A 328 3.87 -32.93 0.99
C ASP A 328 3.02 -32.85 2.29
N MET A 329 2.84 -31.66 2.86
CA MET A 329 2.14 -31.47 4.12
C MET A 329 1.08 -30.38 4.04
N ALA A 330 -0.11 -30.62 4.60
CA ALA A 330 -1.17 -29.62 4.58
C ALA A 330 -0.86 -28.38 5.46
N ARG A 331 -0.32 -28.60 6.67
CA ARG A 331 -0.17 -27.54 7.69
C ARG A 331 1.20 -27.54 8.40
N PRO A 332 2.33 -27.45 7.66
CA PRO A 332 3.66 -27.56 8.26
C PRO A 332 3.97 -26.42 9.23
N VAL A 333 4.83 -26.71 10.21
CA VAL A 333 5.50 -25.69 11.04
C VAL A 333 6.93 -25.55 10.55
N VAL A 334 7.20 -24.51 9.77
CA VAL A 334 8.55 -24.20 9.27
C VAL A 334 9.33 -23.46 10.36
N ALA A 335 10.31 -24.13 10.95
CA ALA A 335 11.18 -23.58 12.00
C ALA A 335 12.56 -23.25 11.43
N ALA A 336 12.91 -21.97 11.37
CA ALA A 336 14.12 -21.50 10.68
C ALA A 336 15.08 -20.72 11.58
N ASN A 337 16.36 -20.72 11.19
CA ASN A 337 17.35 -19.77 11.72
C ASN A 337 17.05 -18.33 11.25
N HIS A 338 17.56 -17.32 11.98
CA HIS A 338 17.23 -15.91 11.69
C HIS A 338 18.48 -15.04 11.46
N PRO A 339 19.23 -15.23 10.35
CA PRO A 339 20.56 -14.64 10.19
C PRO A 339 20.59 -13.11 10.03
N THR A 340 19.54 -12.49 9.45
CA THR A 340 19.60 -11.08 9.02
C THR A 340 18.44 -10.19 9.46
N GLY A 341 17.24 -10.71 9.68
CA GLY A 341 16.07 -9.98 10.20
C GLY A 341 15.01 -9.59 9.18
N GLY A 342 15.17 -9.90 7.90
CA GLY A 342 14.29 -9.39 6.85
C GLY A 342 14.24 -10.26 5.60
N ILE A 343 15.38 -10.43 4.90
CA ILE A 343 15.42 -11.16 3.62
C ILE A 343 15.03 -12.63 3.80
N GLU A 344 15.50 -13.29 4.85
CA GLU A 344 15.11 -14.68 5.13
C GLU A 344 13.59 -14.82 5.34
N GLY A 345 12.96 -13.81 5.93
CA GLY A 345 11.51 -13.79 6.13
C GLY A 345 10.80 -13.71 4.78
N LEU A 346 11.24 -12.81 3.90
CA LEU A 346 10.68 -12.66 2.55
C LEU A 346 10.85 -13.94 1.72
N VAL A 347 12.04 -14.56 1.74
CA VAL A 347 12.29 -15.79 0.99
C VAL A 347 11.45 -16.94 1.54
N LEU A 348 11.44 -17.16 2.86
CA LEU A 348 10.67 -18.25 3.46
C LEU A 348 9.16 -18.05 3.27
N MET A 349 8.63 -16.83 3.44
CA MET A 349 7.23 -16.53 3.17
C MET A 349 6.89 -16.82 1.70
N ARG A 350 7.71 -16.38 0.73
CA ARG A 350 7.50 -16.67 -0.69
C ARG A 350 7.41 -18.19 -0.94
N GLU A 351 8.36 -18.97 -0.45
CA GLU A 351 8.38 -20.43 -0.68
C GLU A 351 7.16 -21.13 -0.08
N ILE A 352 6.72 -20.74 1.12
CA ILE A 352 5.53 -21.32 1.77
C ILE A 352 4.25 -20.88 1.04
N LEU A 353 4.15 -19.62 0.63
CA LEU A 353 3.01 -19.11 -0.15
C LEU A 353 2.89 -19.79 -1.51
N LEU A 354 4.02 -20.09 -2.18
CA LEU A 354 4.01 -20.87 -3.42
C LEU A 354 3.50 -22.30 -3.21
N ALA A 355 3.79 -22.91 -2.07
CA ALA A 355 3.39 -24.29 -1.77
C ALA A 355 1.95 -24.40 -1.23
N HIS A 356 1.46 -23.41 -0.48
CA HIS A 356 0.21 -23.52 0.29
C HIS A 356 -0.79 -22.38 0.06
N GLY A 357 -0.41 -21.32 -0.65
CA GLY A 357 -1.22 -20.12 -0.83
C GLY A 357 -1.37 -19.23 0.41
N ASP A 358 -0.92 -19.70 1.59
CA ASP A 358 -1.06 -18.98 2.86
C ASP A 358 0.05 -19.36 3.87
N VAL A 359 0.32 -18.46 4.82
CA VAL A 359 1.24 -18.67 5.95
C VAL A 359 0.90 -17.73 7.11
N ALA A 360 0.97 -18.23 8.33
CA ALA A 360 0.87 -17.44 9.55
C ALA A 360 2.27 -17.22 10.17
N VAL A 361 2.60 -15.96 10.44
CA VAL A 361 3.92 -15.52 10.92
C VAL A 361 3.77 -14.77 12.24
N PRO A 362 4.19 -15.35 13.38
CA PRO A 362 4.21 -14.66 14.66
C PRO A 362 5.24 -13.53 14.63
N ALA A 363 4.78 -12.28 14.61
CA ALA A 363 5.66 -11.12 14.56
C ALA A 363 5.12 -9.96 15.39
N ASN A 364 5.94 -8.92 15.52
CA ASN A 364 5.54 -7.69 16.19
C ASN A 364 4.69 -6.80 15.26
N ASP A 365 4.04 -5.79 15.85
CA ASP A 365 3.12 -4.89 15.16
C ASP A 365 3.76 -4.08 14.02
N LEU A 366 5.09 -4.00 13.90
CA LEU A 366 5.72 -3.25 12.82
C LEU A 366 5.57 -3.95 11.47
N LEU A 367 5.64 -5.29 11.43
CA LEU A 367 5.44 -6.03 10.19
C LEU A 367 3.98 -5.97 9.73
N ALA A 368 3.04 -5.93 10.70
CA ALA A 368 1.61 -5.74 10.44
C ALA A 368 1.26 -4.36 9.85
N ARG A 369 2.18 -3.39 9.91
CA ARG A 369 2.02 -2.08 9.25
C ARG A 369 2.33 -2.13 7.76
N VAL A 370 2.90 -3.23 7.24
CA VAL A 370 3.11 -3.43 5.81
C VAL A 370 1.86 -4.09 5.21
N PRO A 371 1.09 -3.41 4.34
CA PRO A 371 -0.26 -3.84 3.97
C PRO A 371 -0.33 -5.24 3.36
N SER A 372 0.59 -5.60 2.47
CA SER A 372 0.65 -6.95 1.86
C SER A 372 1.03 -8.05 2.83
N LEU A 373 1.79 -7.73 3.89
CA LEU A 373 2.20 -8.72 4.87
C LEU A 373 1.22 -8.82 6.04
N ALA A 374 0.41 -7.78 6.27
CA ALA A 374 -0.55 -7.74 7.38
C ALA A 374 -1.45 -8.99 7.47
N PRO A 375 -1.96 -9.57 6.37
CA PRO A 375 -2.75 -10.81 6.42
C PRO A 375 -1.99 -12.04 6.93
N LEU A 376 -0.66 -12.05 6.78
CA LEU A 376 0.20 -13.14 7.24
C LEU A 376 0.61 -12.99 8.71
N VAL A 377 0.58 -11.76 9.25
CA VAL A 377 1.12 -11.45 10.57
C VAL A 377 0.13 -11.83 11.66
N VAL A 378 0.60 -12.66 12.58
CA VAL A 378 -0.07 -12.92 13.86
C VAL A 378 0.63 -12.09 14.93
N PRO A 379 0.02 -11.00 15.42
CA PRO A 379 0.66 -10.10 16.37
C PRO A 379 0.93 -10.83 17.69
N VAL A 380 2.21 -10.88 18.06
CA VAL A 380 2.69 -11.41 19.34
C VAL A 380 3.56 -10.36 20.02
N ASP A 381 3.00 -9.68 21.02
CA ASP A 381 3.73 -8.69 21.80
C ASP A 381 4.53 -9.40 22.90
N ARG A 382 5.85 -9.54 22.69
CA ARG A 382 6.77 -10.15 23.65
C ARG A 382 6.97 -9.33 24.93
N TYR A 383 6.44 -8.10 24.98
CA TYR A 383 6.49 -7.24 26.15
C TYR A 383 5.19 -7.28 26.97
N ARG A 384 4.12 -7.91 26.46
CA ARG A 384 2.90 -8.22 27.24
C ARG A 384 3.08 -9.49 28.06
N GLY A 385 2.27 -9.63 29.11
CA GLY A 385 2.34 -10.76 30.05
C GLY A 385 2.33 -12.13 29.37
N ASN A 386 3.13 -13.07 29.90
CA ASN A 386 3.40 -14.39 29.32
C ASN A 386 2.15 -15.21 28.94
N ALA A 387 1.04 -15.05 29.67
CA ALA A 387 -0.19 -15.81 29.43
C ALA A 387 -0.88 -15.46 28.10
N ALA A 388 -0.97 -14.18 27.75
CA ALA A 388 -1.62 -13.75 26.51
C ALA A 388 -0.84 -14.22 25.27
N VAL A 389 0.50 -14.22 25.36
CA VAL A 389 1.38 -14.73 24.31
C VAL A 389 1.17 -16.24 24.13
N ALA A 390 1.10 -17.01 25.23
CA ALA A 390 0.88 -18.45 25.17
C ALA A 390 -0.46 -18.82 24.52
N THR A 391 -1.55 -18.15 24.88
CA THR A 391 -2.87 -18.36 24.24
C THR A 391 -2.81 -18.12 22.73
N ARG A 392 -2.13 -17.04 22.30
CA ARG A 392 -2.03 -16.72 20.88
C ARG A 392 -1.24 -17.77 20.09
N TYR A 393 -0.19 -18.32 20.68
CA TYR A 393 0.54 -19.45 20.09
C TYR A 393 -0.32 -20.73 20.06
N ALA A 394 -1.15 -20.99 21.07
CA ALA A 394 -2.08 -22.13 21.04
C ALA A 394 -3.12 -22.01 19.90
N GLU A 395 -3.76 -20.84 19.76
CA GLU A 395 -4.70 -20.57 18.66
C GLU A 395 -4.04 -20.73 17.29
N LEU A 396 -2.83 -20.19 17.13
CA LEU A 396 -2.06 -20.28 15.90
C LEU A 396 -1.81 -21.74 15.47
N TYR A 397 -1.38 -22.57 16.42
CA TYR A 397 -1.04 -23.96 16.12
C TYR A 397 -2.30 -24.82 15.97
N ALA A 398 -3.42 -24.46 16.60
CA ALA A 398 -4.69 -25.14 16.41
C ALA A 398 -5.30 -24.94 15.02
N GLY A 399 -4.99 -23.83 14.34
CA GLY A 399 -5.50 -23.54 12.99
C GLY A 399 -4.82 -24.32 11.87
N ASP A 400 -5.39 -24.24 10.67
CA ASP A 400 -4.94 -25.01 9.50
C ASP A 400 -3.85 -24.33 8.67
N ARG A 401 -3.58 -23.05 8.91
CA ARG A 401 -2.56 -22.29 8.15
C ARG A 401 -1.16 -22.85 8.44
N PRO A 402 -0.27 -23.00 7.43
CA PRO A 402 1.16 -23.22 7.66
C PRO A 402 1.73 -22.16 8.60
N VAL A 403 2.68 -22.53 9.45
CA VAL A 403 3.29 -21.60 10.42
C VAL A 403 4.75 -21.42 10.08
N LEU A 404 5.19 -20.17 9.90
CA LEU A 404 6.61 -19.82 9.85
C LEU A 404 7.04 -19.24 11.19
N ILE A 405 8.04 -19.86 11.82
CA ILE A 405 8.56 -19.40 13.11
C ILE A 405 10.09 -19.33 13.12
N PHE A 406 10.60 -18.28 13.76
CA PHE A 406 12.01 -18.13 14.12
C PHE A 406 12.15 -18.40 15.63
N PRO A 407 12.52 -19.62 16.08
CA PRO A 407 12.38 -20.01 17.48
C PRO A 407 13.29 -19.24 18.44
N ALA A 408 14.45 -18.76 17.97
CA ALA A 408 15.31 -17.84 18.71
C ALA A 408 14.62 -16.47 18.94
N GLY A 409 13.75 -16.09 17.99
CA GLY A 409 12.89 -14.91 18.08
C GLY A 409 13.61 -13.55 18.02
N ARG A 410 14.90 -13.59 17.69
CA ARG A 410 15.75 -12.45 17.42
C ARG A 410 16.81 -12.91 16.44
N THR A 411 17.43 -11.97 15.74
CA THR A 411 18.43 -12.31 14.72
C THR A 411 19.70 -12.89 15.32
N ALA A 412 20.38 -13.75 14.56
CA ALA A 412 21.66 -14.36 14.91
C ALA A 412 22.73 -13.30 15.23
N ARG A 413 23.77 -13.72 15.97
CA ARG A 413 24.93 -12.85 16.29
C ARG A 413 26.23 -13.60 16.03
N LYS A 414 27.25 -12.87 15.58
CA LYS A 414 28.62 -13.40 15.50
C LYS A 414 29.23 -13.48 16.90
N LYS A 415 29.63 -14.68 17.30
CA LYS A 415 30.42 -14.94 18.51
C LYS A 415 31.67 -15.72 18.12
N ALA A 416 32.85 -15.18 18.44
CA ALA A 416 34.14 -15.75 18.03
C ALA A 416 34.23 -16.06 16.52
N GLY A 417 33.77 -15.12 15.67
CA GLY A 417 33.81 -15.26 14.21
C GLY A 417 32.71 -16.14 13.59
N VAL A 418 31.98 -16.91 14.39
CA VAL A 418 30.91 -17.82 13.92
C VAL A 418 29.54 -17.18 14.15
N LEU A 419 28.70 -17.14 13.12
CA LEU A 419 27.32 -16.72 13.24
C LEU A 419 26.51 -17.83 13.95
N ARG A 420 25.84 -17.49 15.04
CA ARG A 420 24.99 -18.43 15.79
C ARG A 420 23.67 -17.77 16.16
N ASP A 421 22.61 -18.56 16.05
CA ASP A 421 21.31 -18.22 16.61
C ASP A 421 21.35 -18.29 18.13
N PHE A 422 20.44 -17.55 18.76
CA PHE A 422 20.19 -17.71 20.20
C PHE A 422 19.52 -19.07 20.45
N PRO A 423 19.53 -19.58 21.70
CA PRO A 423 18.83 -20.81 22.03
C PRO A 423 17.38 -20.77 21.56
N TRP A 424 16.98 -21.78 20.79
CA TRP A 424 15.62 -21.94 20.29
C TRP A 424 14.67 -22.23 21.47
N ALA A 425 13.51 -21.56 21.49
CA ALA A 425 12.51 -21.77 22.52
C ALA A 425 11.91 -23.19 22.43
N LYS A 426 11.65 -23.85 23.57
CA LYS A 426 11.00 -25.18 23.55
C LYS A 426 9.52 -25.13 23.17
N SER A 427 8.89 -23.97 23.32
CA SER A 427 7.44 -23.81 23.19
C SER A 427 6.91 -24.19 21.81
N PHE A 428 7.61 -23.91 20.72
CA PHE A 428 7.12 -24.27 19.38
C PHE A 428 7.01 -25.79 19.19
N VAL A 429 7.92 -26.56 19.78
CA VAL A 429 7.87 -28.04 19.78
C VAL A 429 6.69 -28.53 20.62
N THR A 430 6.47 -27.93 21.80
CA THR A 430 5.33 -28.26 22.67
C THR A 430 3.99 -28.00 21.97
N HIS A 431 3.86 -26.87 21.28
CA HIS A 431 2.62 -26.54 20.55
C HIS A 431 2.45 -27.45 19.31
N ALA A 432 3.52 -27.71 18.55
CA ALA A 432 3.48 -28.62 17.41
C ALA A 432 3.03 -30.03 17.83
N ARG A 433 3.58 -30.55 18.94
CA ARG A 433 3.17 -31.85 19.53
C ARG A 433 1.70 -31.84 19.96
N ARG A 434 1.25 -30.79 20.65
CA ARG A 434 -0.13 -30.70 21.16
C ARG A 434 -1.17 -30.68 20.05
N HIS A 435 -0.84 -30.10 18.90
CA HIS A 435 -1.77 -29.91 17.78
C HIS A 435 -1.52 -30.86 16.61
N ASP A 436 -0.71 -31.90 16.81
CA ASP A 436 -0.37 -32.89 15.78
C ASP A 436 0.11 -32.23 14.48
N ARG A 437 1.18 -31.43 14.62
CA ARG A 437 1.79 -30.70 13.51
C ARG A 437 3.25 -31.09 13.35
N ARG A 438 3.61 -31.44 12.12
CA ARG A 438 4.98 -31.74 11.75
C ARG A 438 5.80 -30.46 11.57
N ILE A 439 7.06 -30.54 11.97
CA ILE A 439 8.01 -29.44 11.93
C ILE A 439 8.93 -29.65 10.74
N VAL A 440 9.06 -28.65 9.87
CA VAL A 440 10.08 -28.61 8.80
C VAL A 440 11.24 -27.74 9.28
N PRO A 441 12.40 -28.32 9.64
CA PRO A 441 13.57 -27.54 9.99
C PRO A 441 14.12 -26.87 8.72
N ALA A 442 14.25 -25.55 8.74
CA ALA A 442 14.79 -24.78 7.63
C ALA A 442 16.08 -24.07 8.01
N TRP A 443 17.02 -24.01 7.08
CA TRP A 443 18.22 -23.19 7.20
C TRP A 443 18.28 -22.18 6.06
N VAL A 444 18.65 -20.94 6.38
CA VAL A 444 18.82 -19.84 5.45
C VAL A 444 20.23 -19.26 5.59
N SER A 445 20.88 -19.02 4.44
CA SER A 445 22.19 -18.38 4.39
C SER A 445 22.10 -16.86 4.54
N GLY A 446 23.08 -16.29 5.22
CA GLY A 446 23.20 -14.84 5.35
C GLY A 446 23.98 -14.43 6.57
N GLU A 447 24.42 -13.18 6.57
CA GLU A 447 24.98 -12.53 7.74
C GLU A 447 24.78 -11.02 7.65
N ASN A 448 24.60 -10.37 8.82
CA ASN A 448 24.63 -8.92 8.90
C ASN A 448 26.07 -8.39 8.79
N SER A 449 26.21 -7.13 8.38
CA SER A 449 27.50 -6.50 8.12
C SER A 449 28.43 -6.48 9.33
N ARG A 450 29.73 -6.25 9.07
CA ARG A 450 30.72 -6.01 10.13
C ARG A 450 30.29 -4.86 11.04
N GLN A 451 29.75 -3.78 10.47
CA GLN A 451 29.29 -2.61 11.24
C GLN A 451 28.17 -2.97 12.23
N PHE A 452 27.18 -3.75 11.80
CA PHE A 452 26.11 -4.24 12.68
C PHE A 452 26.67 -5.05 13.86
N ASN A 453 27.58 -5.99 13.55
CA ASN A 453 28.19 -6.84 14.57
C ASN A 453 29.14 -6.06 15.51
N THR A 454 29.86 -5.05 15.01
CA THR A 454 30.72 -4.17 15.81
C THR A 454 29.88 -3.33 16.78
N ILE A 455 28.78 -2.74 16.32
CA ILE A 455 27.88 -1.95 17.18
C ILE A 455 27.26 -2.83 18.28
N TYR A 456 26.85 -4.05 17.94
CA TYR A 456 26.41 -5.03 18.94
C TYR A 456 27.51 -5.34 19.96
N ALA A 457 28.73 -5.60 19.52
CA ALA A 457 29.85 -5.93 20.41
C ALA A 457 30.19 -4.77 21.37
N ILE A 458 30.23 -3.53 20.87
CA ILE A 458 30.46 -2.33 21.68
C ILE A 458 29.31 -2.13 22.67
N ARG A 459 28.04 -2.23 22.22
CA ARG A 459 26.87 -2.10 23.08
C ARG A 459 26.91 -3.09 24.24
N HIS A 460 27.21 -4.34 23.95
CA HIS A 460 27.30 -5.40 24.94
C HIS A 460 28.50 -5.22 25.88
N ALA A 461 29.63 -4.71 25.39
CA ALA A 461 30.77 -4.37 26.24
C ALA A 461 30.47 -3.21 27.19
N LEU A 462 29.59 -2.29 26.79
CA LEU A 462 29.16 -1.13 27.57
C LEU A 462 27.87 -1.37 28.38
N SER A 463 27.32 -2.58 28.38
CA SER A 463 26.08 -2.94 29.09
C SER A 463 24.89 -2.02 28.81
N ILE A 464 24.77 -1.53 27.57
CA ILE A 464 23.65 -0.66 27.16
C ILE A 464 22.45 -1.54 26.78
N ASP A 465 21.35 -1.41 27.52
CA ASP A 465 20.12 -2.19 27.32
C ASP A 465 19.34 -1.83 26.04
N LEU A 466 19.48 -0.60 25.55
CA LEU A 466 18.79 -0.14 24.36
C LEU A 466 19.33 -0.87 23.11
N ASN A 467 18.48 -1.65 22.43
CA ASN A 467 18.84 -2.45 21.25
C ASN A 467 19.08 -1.56 20.00
N LEU A 468 20.23 -0.87 19.99
CA LEU A 468 20.61 0.09 18.96
C LEU A 468 20.82 -0.56 17.58
N GLU A 469 21.28 -1.81 17.54
CA GLU A 469 21.54 -2.50 16.29
C GLU A 469 20.25 -2.81 15.51
N MET A 470 19.10 -2.96 16.17
CA MET A 470 17.83 -3.19 15.50
C MET A 470 17.44 -2.07 14.54
N PHE A 471 17.87 -0.84 14.81
CA PHE A 471 17.64 0.27 13.88
C PHE A 471 18.39 0.01 12.56
N LEU A 472 19.58 -0.56 12.60
CA LEU A 472 20.37 -0.81 11.38
C LEU A 472 19.81 -1.93 10.48
N LEU A 473 18.82 -2.71 10.92
CA LEU A 473 18.24 -3.81 10.13
C LEU A 473 17.73 -3.35 8.76
N ALA A 474 17.13 -2.16 8.70
CA ALA A 474 16.73 -1.52 7.45
C ALA A 474 17.91 -1.38 6.47
N ARG A 475 19.06 -0.96 6.98
CA ARG A 475 20.28 -0.75 6.21
C ARG A 475 20.92 -2.07 5.80
N GLU A 476 20.88 -3.07 6.67
CA GLU A 476 21.33 -4.44 6.36
C GLU A 476 20.51 -5.05 5.22
N LEU A 477 19.19 -4.86 5.22
CA LEU A 477 18.29 -5.29 4.14
C LEU A 477 18.76 -4.76 2.77
N PHE A 478 18.94 -3.44 2.65
CA PHE A 478 19.34 -2.83 1.37
C PHE A 478 20.82 -3.08 1.01
N ARG A 479 21.68 -3.37 1.98
CA ARG A 479 23.10 -3.68 1.72
C ARG A 479 23.26 -5.01 0.99
N ARG A 480 22.34 -5.96 1.19
CA ARG A 480 22.38 -7.28 0.55
C ARG A 480 21.88 -7.28 -0.90
N ARG A 481 21.66 -6.11 -1.50
CA ARG A 481 21.24 -6.02 -2.89
C ARG A 481 22.22 -6.76 -3.80
N GLY A 482 21.70 -7.59 -4.72
CA GLY A 482 22.52 -8.37 -5.64
C GLY A 482 23.16 -9.64 -5.04
N SER A 483 22.74 -10.06 -3.83
CA SER A 483 23.29 -11.27 -3.18
C SER A 483 22.44 -12.52 -3.40
N GLU A 484 23.07 -13.69 -3.33
CA GLU A 484 22.39 -14.98 -3.35
C GLU A 484 22.00 -15.40 -1.91
N VAL A 485 20.78 -15.91 -1.76
CA VAL A 485 20.27 -16.52 -0.53
C VAL A 485 19.99 -18.01 -0.77
N ARG A 486 20.61 -18.86 0.04
CA ARG A 486 20.38 -20.31 -0.01
C ARG A 486 19.41 -20.70 1.08
N VAL A 487 18.45 -21.55 0.74
CA VAL A 487 17.47 -22.11 1.67
C VAL A 487 17.48 -23.62 1.56
N ILE A 488 17.54 -24.30 2.71
CA ILE A 488 17.48 -25.75 2.80
C ILE A 488 16.32 -26.11 3.73
N PHE A 489 15.28 -26.73 3.16
CA PHE A 489 14.24 -27.40 3.93
C PHE A 489 14.68 -28.83 4.20
N ASN A 490 14.69 -29.24 5.46
CA ASN A 490 15.08 -30.58 5.88
C ASN A 490 13.86 -31.49 6.04
N ARG A 491 14.13 -32.80 6.15
CA ARG A 491 13.09 -33.80 6.37
C ARG A 491 12.20 -33.42 7.57
N PRO A 492 10.86 -33.50 7.42
CA PRO A 492 9.93 -33.18 8.49
C PRO A 492 10.18 -34.06 9.72
N VAL A 493 9.96 -33.46 10.87
CA VAL A 493 10.04 -34.09 12.18
C VAL A 493 8.65 -34.16 12.77
N ASP A 494 8.29 -35.34 13.25
CA ASP A 494 7.09 -35.55 14.04
C ASP A 494 7.44 -35.37 15.52
N PRO A 495 7.04 -34.25 16.16
CA PRO A 495 7.41 -34.00 17.54
C PRO A 495 6.77 -35.01 18.51
N GLY A 496 5.75 -35.78 18.11
CA GLY A 496 5.12 -36.81 18.94
C GLY A 496 5.91 -38.12 18.99
N THR A 497 6.54 -38.51 17.88
CA THR A 497 7.23 -39.81 17.76
C THR A 497 8.75 -39.68 17.69
N ASP A 498 9.27 -38.56 17.19
CA ASP A 498 10.71 -38.31 17.11
C ASP A 498 11.18 -37.72 18.45
N ASP A 499 12.27 -38.26 19.03
CA ASP A 499 12.93 -37.69 20.22
C ASP A 499 13.73 -36.42 19.88
N ALA A 500 13.12 -35.52 19.12
CA ALA A 500 13.72 -34.30 18.59
C ALA A 500 13.33 -33.11 19.48
N GLY A 501 14.12 -32.88 20.52
CA GLY A 501 14.04 -31.66 21.31
C GLY A 501 14.40 -30.41 20.50
N SER A 502 14.05 -29.22 21.00
CA SER A 502 14.37 -27.94 20.34
C SER A 502 15.87 -27.75 20.04
N ALA A 503 16.76 -28.38 20.80
CA ALA A 503 18.19 -28.35 20.55
C ALA A 503 18.60 -29.22 19.34
N ASP A 504 17.97 -30.38 19.15
CA ASP A 504 18.19 -31.26 17.99
C ASP A 504 17.66 -30.61 16.71
N LEU A 505 16.47 -29.99 16.78
CA LEU A 505 15.92 -29.21 15.68
C LEU A 505 16.81 -28.01 15.32
N HIS A 506 17.37 -27.32 16.33
CA HIS A 506 18.34 -26.25 16.10
C HIS A 506 19.62 -26.80 15.44
N LEU A 507 20.12 -27.97 15.84
CA LEU A 507 21.27 -28.64 15.24
C LEU A 507 21.02 -29.11 13.80
N ARG A 508 19.81 -29.60 13.49
CA ARG A 508 19.39 -29.95 12.12
C ARG A 508 19.24 -28.71 11.23
N ALA A 509 18.91 -27.56 11.84
CA ALA A 509 18.94 -26.25 11.21
C ALA A 509 20.30 -25.52 11.36
N ASP A 510 21.34 -26.16 11.92
CA ASP A 510 22.63 -25.50 12.15
C ASP A 510 23.58 -25.68 10.96
N SER A 511 24.28 -24.59 10.68
CA SER A 511 25.09 -24.30 9.49
C SER A 511 26.16 -25.35 9.20
N ARG A 512 26.62 -26.12 10.20
CA ARG A 512 27.74 -27.06 10.04
C ARG A 512 27.39 -28.32 9.23
N ARG A 513 26.18 -28.86 9.37
CA ARG A 513 25.74 -30.01 8.55
C ARG A 513 25.32 -29.57 7.15
N ALA A 514 24.65 -28.42 7.04
CA ALA A 514 24.30 -27.80 5.76
C ALA A 514 25.55 -27.48 4.92
N LEU A 515 26.56 -26.84 5.52
CA LEU A 515 27.85 -26.54 4.86
C LEU A 515 28.68 -27.80 4.57
N ALA A 516 28.61 -28.84 5.41
CA ALA A 516 29.25 -30.13 5.13
C ALA A 516 28.57 -30.87 3.97
N LEU A 517 27.24 -30.86 3.90
CA LEU A 517 26.49 -31.35 2.73
C LEU A 517 26.86 -30.55 1.48
N GLN A 518 27.01 -29.23 1.62
CA GLN A 518 27.38 -28.34 0.53
C GLN A 518 28.80 -28.60 0.02
N ALA A 519 29.78 -28.77 0.91
CA ALA A 519 31.15 -29.14 0.57
C ALA A 519 31.21 -30.53 -0.10
N LEU A 520 30.39 -31.48 0.37
CA LEU A 520 30.25 -32.81 -0.21
C LEU A 520 29.64 -32.75 -1.62
N VAL A 521 28.56 -31.99 -1.81
CA VAL A 521 27.88 -31.83 -3.11
C VAL A 521 28.77 -31.09 -4.12
N GLU A 522 29.51 -30.06 -3.69
CA GLU A 522 30.48 -29.36 -4.54
C GLU A 522 31.72 -30.21 -4.86
N SER A 523 32.11 -31.14 -3.97
CA SER A 523 33.14 -32.15 -4.22
C SER A 523 32.66 -33.19 -5.24
N LEU A 524 31.43 -33.70 -5.09
CA LEU A 524 30.83 -34.69 -5.99
C LEU A 524 30.57 -34.10 -7.39
N ARG A 525 30.17 -32.83 -7.50
CA ARG A 525 30.05 -32.13 -8.80
C ARG A 525 31.38 -31.99 -9.54
N ARG A 526 32.48 -31.80 -8.81
CA ARG A 526 33.83 -31.75 -9.38
C ARG A 526 34.33 -33.12 -9.82
N GLN A 527 33.79 -34.20 -9.27
CA GLN A 527 34.20 -35.58 -9.56
C GLN A 527 33.41 -36.24 -10.70
N GLY A 528 32.40 -35.57 -11.26
CA GLY A 528 31.73 -36.00 -12.49
C GLY A 528 30.84 -37.24 -12.30
N GLY A 529 29.53 -37.00 -12.27
CA GLY A 529 28.53 -38.03 -12.55
C GLY A 529 27.63 -38.40 -11.38
N VAL A 530 26.68 -37.53 -11.01
CA VAL A 530 25.35 -37.96 -10.56
C VAL A 530 24.34 -36.87 -10.94
N THR A 531 23.41 -37.19 -11.84
CA THR A 531 22.13 -36.49 -12.00
C THR A 531 21.23 -36.91 -10.85
N TYR A 532 20.74 -35.96 -10.05
CA TYR A 532 19.82 -36.26 -8.96
C TYR A 532 18.37 -36.03 -9.39
N GLU A 533 17.64 -37.12 -9.59
CA GLU A 533 16.37 -37.31 -8.89
C GLU A 533 16.69 -37.95 -7.51
N ASP A 534 15.86 -37.59 -6.52
CA ASP A 534 15.83 -37.95 -5.09
C ASP A 534 16.77 -37.25 -4.08
#